data_AF-A0A3D4HY62-F1
#
_entry.id   AF-A0A3D4HY62-F1
#
_cell.length_a   1.000
_cell.length_b   1.000
_cell.length_c   1.000
_cell.angle_alpha   90.00
_cell.angle_beta   90.00
_cell.angle_gamma   90.00
#
_symmetry.space_group_name_H-M   'P 1'
#
loop_
_entity.id
_entity.type
_entity.pdbx_description
1 polymer ?
#
loop_
_entity_poly.entity_id
_entity_poly.type
_entity_poly.pdbx_seq_one_letter_code
_entity_poly.pdbx_strand_id
1 'polypeptide(L)' 'NRYDVDFPEEVPEGCVFVLGDNRPISEDSRSSYVSMVDTRHIIGKVIYMLFPFKRPV' A
#
# COMPACT_ATOMS: atom_id res chain seq x y z
N ASN A 1 12.84 -1.29 15.58
CA ASN A 1 11.56 -1.00 14.93
C ASN A 1 11.80 -1.13 13.43
N ARG A 2 10.99 -1.88 12.67
CA ARG A 2 11.26 -2.10 11.22
C ARG A 2 10.88 -0.89 10.37
N TYR A 3 9.99 -0.06 10.91
CA TYR A 3 9.41 1.11 10.30
C TYR A 3 9.91 2.35 11.04
N ASP A 4 10.09 3.44 10.30
CA ASP A 4 10.68 4.71 10.75
C ASP A 4 9.64 5.85 10.90
N VAL A 5 8.36 5.53 10.76
CA VAL A 5 7.22 6.41 11.04
C VAL A 5 6.63 6.13 12.42
N ASP A 6 6.16 7.20 13.06
CA ASP A 6 5.55 7.17 14.39
C ASP A 6 4.02 7.22 14.27
N PHE A 7 3.34 6.26 14.88
CA PHE A 7 1.88 6.18 14.84
C PHE A 7 1.24 6.74 16.13
N PRO A 8 0.02 7.31 16.05
CA PRO A 8 -0.84 7.43 14.87
C PRO A 8 -0.43 8.56 13.92
N GLU A 9 -0.62 8.34 12.62
CA GLU A 9 -0.49 9.39 11.60
C GLU A 9 -1.85 9.70 10.99
N GLU A 10 -2.11 10.99 10.75
CA GLU A 10 -3.29 11.46 10.03
C GLU A 10 -2.99 11.44 8.53
N VAL A 11 -3.92 10.88 7.75
CA VAL A 11 -3.79 10.86 6.29
C VAL A 11 -4.20 12.22 5.73
N PRO A 12 -3.32 12.94 5.00
CA PRO A 12 -3.68 14.23 4.43
C PRO A 12 -4.86 14.13 3.45
N GLU A 13 -5.58 15.24 3.29
CA GLU A 13 -6.65 15.33 2.29
C GLU A 13 -6.10 15.02 0.88
N GLY A 14 -6.83 14.19 0.12
CA GLY A 14 -6.41 13.78 -1.22
C GLY A 14 -5.32 12.71 -1.26
N CYS A 15 -4.89 12.16 -0.12
CA CYS A 15 -3.97 11.03 -0.02
C CYS A 15 -4.66 9.75 0.48
N VAL A 16 -3.98 8.62 0.30
CA VAL A 16 -4.37 7.32 0.86
C VAL A 16 -3.19 6.66 1.58
N PHE A 17 -3.49 5.93 2.64
CA PHE A 17 -2.55 5.07 3.33
C PHE A 17 -2.73 3.63 2.82
N VAL A 18 -1.70 3.06 2.19
CA VAL A 18 -1.78 1.75 1.55
C VAL A 18 -0.95 0.71 2.29
N LEU A 19 -1.44 -0.53 2.28
CA LEU A 19 -0.76 -1.68 2.89
C LEU A 19 -0.76 -2.84 1.89
N GLY A 20 0.38 -3.49 1.73
CA GLY A 20 0.44 -4.76 1.01
C GLY A 20 -0.09 -5.90 1.88
N ASP A 21 -0.69 -6.92 1.26
CA ASP A 21 -1.26 -8.06 1.99
C ASP A 21 -0.18 -8.90 2.69
N ASN A 22 1.01 -9.03 2.10
CA ASN A 22 2.14 -9.73 2.72
C ASN A 22 2.83 -8.81 3.75
N ARG A 23 2.11 -8.48 4.82
CA ARG A 23 2.46 -7.47 5.83
C ARG A 23 3.89 -7.57 6.38
N PRO A 24 4.44 -8.77 6.67
CA PRO A 24 5.78 -8.87 7.23
C PRO A 24 6.89 -8.50 6.26
N ILE A 25 6.64 -8.42 4.94
CA ILE A 25 7.69 -8.09 3.95
C ILE A 25 7.33 -6.95 3.00
N SER A 26 6.11 -6.46 3.05
CA SER A 26 5.63 -5.35 2.23
C SER A 26 6.30 -4.03 2.63
N GLU A 27 6.87 -3.34 1.64
CA GLU A 27 7.29 -1.95 1.72
C GLU A 27 6.10 -1.09 1.28
N ASP A 28 5.45 -0.45 2.23
CA ASP A 28 4.19 0.28 2.04
C ASP A 28 4.13 1.52 2.94
N SER A 29 2.97 2.17 3.12
CA SER A 29 2.86 3.46 3.82
C SER A 29 3.33 3.44 5.28
N ARG A 30 3.67 2.27 5.84
CA ARG A 30 4.39 2.14 7.11
C ARG A 30 5.87 2.51 7.03
N SER A 31 6.41 2.88 5.88
CA SER A 31 7.79 3.31 5.69
C SER A 31 7.80 4.73 5.17
N SER A 32 8.67 5.60 5.70
CA SER A 32 8.80 6.97 5.21
C SER A 32 9.21 7.04 3.73
N TYR A 33 9.82 5.96 3.22
CA TYR A 33 10.18 5.82 1.81
C TYR A 33 8.97 5.80 0.86
N VAL A 34 7.85 5.21 1.28
CA VAL A 34 6.59 5.19 0.51
C VAL A 34 5.65 6.31 0.97
N SER A 35 5.54 6.51 2.30
CA SER A 35 4.65 7.48 2.93
C SER A 35 3.19 7.36 2.45
N MET A 36 2.38 8.41 2.59
CA MET A 36 1.02 8.48 2.07
C MET A 36 1.03 8.77 0.57
N VAL A 37 0.16 8.10 -0.18
CA VAL A 37 0.13 8.21 -1.63
C VAL A 37 -0.93 9.22 -2.05
N ASP A 38 -0.51 10.25 -2.79
CA ASP A 38 -1.44 11.17 -3.44
C ASP A 38 -2.36 10.43 -4.44
N THR A 39 -3.67 10.63 -4.31
CA THR A 39 -4.68 9.94 -5.13
C THR A 39 -4.53 10.17 -6.63
N ARG A 40 -3.86 11.24 -7.06
CA ARG A 40 -3.54 11.50 -8.47
C ARG A 40 -2.58 10.48 -9.07
N HIS A 41 -1.81 9.77 -8.26
CA HIS A 41 -0.95 8.67 -8.69
C HIS A 41 -1.68 7.33 -8.83
N ILE A 42 -2.96 7.26 -8.48
CA ILE A 42 -3.76 6.04 -8.62
C ILE A 42 -4.21 5.91 -10.08
N ILE A 43 -3.66 4.92 -10.77
CA ILE A 43 -4.03 4.61 -12.16
C ILE A 43 -5.42 3.95 -12.23
N GLY A 44 -5.78 3.13 -11.24
CA GLY A 44 -7.08 2.45 -11.21
C GLY A 44 -7.20 1.38 -10.12
N LYS A 45 -8.29 0.62 -10.18
CA LYS A 45 -8.60 -0.48 -9.24
C LYS A 45 -8.43 -1.83 -9.93
N VAL A 46 -7.69 -2.73 -9.29
CA VAL A 46 -7.61 -4.14 -9.72
C VAL A 46 -8.95 -4.82 -9.42
N ILE A 47 -9.66 -5.24 -10.46
CA ILE A 47 -11.00 -5.88 -10.35
C ILE A 47 -10.98 -7.39 -10.59
N TYR A 48 -10.15 -7.86 -11.53
CA TYR A 48 -10.02 -9.27 -11.88
C TYR A 48 -8.57 -9.59 -12.23
N MET A 49 -8.15 -10.83 -11.94
CA MET A 49 -6.90 -11.41 -12.40
C MET A 49 -7.22 -12.35 -13.57
N LEU A 50 -6.84 -11.95 -14.79
CA LEU A 50 -7.13 -12.73 -16.00
C LEU A 50 -6.14 -13.88 -16.23
N PHE A 51 -4.94 -13.82 -15.67
CA PHE A 51 -3.97 -14.91 -15.77
C PHE A 51 -2.91 -14.78 -14.66
N PRO A 52 -2.43 -15.89 -14.06
CA PRO A 52 -2.90 -17.26 -14.25
C PRO A 52 -4.25 -17.50 -13.57
N PHE A 53 -5.16 -18.23 -14.24
CA PHE A 53 -6.49 -18.56 -13.70
C PHE A 53 -6.46 -19.52 -12.49
N LYS A 54 -5.28 -20.03 -12.12
CA LYS A 54 -5.06 -20.85 -10.92
C LYS A 54 -4.07 -20.16 -10.00
N ARG A 55 -4.39 -20.12 -8.72
CA ARG A 55 -3.43 -19.75 -7.67
C ARG A 55 -2.35 -20.84 -7.62
N PRO A 56 -1.04 -20.50 -7.62
CA PRO A 56 -0.06 -21.41 -7.06
C PRO A 56 -0.46 -21.61 -5.59
N VAL A 57 -0.77 -22.86 -5.26
CA VAL A 57 -1.12 -23.28 -3.90
C VAL A 57 0.12 -23.16 -3.02
#